data_AF-A0A2L0FB19-F1
#
_entry.id   AF-A0A2L0FB19-F1
#
_cell.length_a   1.000
_cell.length_b   1.000
_cell.length_c   1.000
_cell.angle_alpha   90.00
_cell.angle_beta   90.00
_cell.angle_gamma   90.00
#
_symmetry.space_group_name_H-M   'P 1'
#
loop_
_entity.id
_entity.type
_entity.pdbx_description
1 polymer ?
#
loop_
_entity_poly.entity_id
_entity_poly.type
_entity_poly.pdbx_seq_one_letter_code
_entity_poly.pdbx_strand_id
1 'polypeptide(L)'
;MKRLHFAARFSAVLTALWLPVIACSGGGGGGNGNTTGNGEGGQGASGAGSSSSDGFGGDLWLTTTGPDGPPPADAGHQTTCDDAGNCTCINIASIGHEGVWGPCSSDSTTALQNWLNTQSTAQVDNYNTEKPTLTPEFLAKYDVILLQWMVTKGVQNDDGAPWQFTADEVNALKDWVNNGGGLIALSGYQCNGQGCTIHDVTATNQLLSFTDIQFNADGVLDPARNGCPDCNCWGGPVPVGGPLPGSVGTWNQDTPIGKDIQSVGAYVARSIRSTTATVDCTDGTNNFAVHEDVGKGHVFAYGDEWVTYSGQWLGTAECLDPRMYTDPNSACYERSAAQVFQISQFWYNVVKYAASSVECFTIEDPAIIK
;
A
#
# COMPACT_ATOMS: atom_id res chain seq x y z
N MET A 1 -2.31 -49.08 67.07
CA MET A 1 -3.06 -49.13 65.79
C MET A 1 -2.40 -48.17 64.82
N LYS A 2 -1.78 -48.71 63.76
CA LYS A 2 -1.01 -47.97 62.75
C LYS A 2 -1.98 -47.28 61.78
N ARG A 3 -1.81 -45.98 61.52
CA ARG A 3 -2.51 -45.26 60.44
C ARG A 3 -1.61 -45.20 59.20
N LEU A 4 -2.16 -45.64 58.07
CA LEU A 4 -1.50 -45.72 56.77
C LEU A 4 -1.29 -44.33 56.15
N HIS A 5 -0.12 -44.14 55.54
CA HIS A 5 0.14 -43.11 54.54
C HIS A 5 -0.39 -43.54 53.17
N PHE A 6 -1.12 -42.67 52.48
CA PHE A 6 -1.39 -42.77 51.04
C PHE A 6 -0.59 -41.67 50.33
N ALA A 7 0.38 -42.08 49.52
CA ALA A 7 1.09 -41.23 48.57
C ALA A 7 0.47 -41.46 47.19
N ALA A 8 -0.12 -40.42 46.60
CA ALA A 8 -0.58 -40.43 45.22
C ALA A 8 0.54 -39.87 44.32
N ARG A 9 1.10 -40.74 43.48
CA ARG A 9 1.94 -40.37 42.34
C ARG A 9 1.01 -40.12 41.14
N PHE A 10 1.06 -38.94 40.55
CA PHE A 10 0.51 -38.70 39.21
C PHE A 10 1.67 -38.47 38.24
N SER A 11 1.85 -39.45 37.35
CA SER A 11 2.63 -39.33 36.13
C SER A 11 1.85 -38.48 35.13
N ALA A 12 2.46 -37.44 34.58
CA ALA A 12 1.94 -36.75 33.40
C ALA A 12 2.91 -36.96 32.23
N VAL A 13 2.29 -37.45 31.16
CA VAL A 13 2.83 -37.97 29.90
C VAL A 13 3.49 -36.86 29.08
N LEU A 14 4.74 -37.10 28.68
CA LEU A 14 5.42 -36.37 27.61
C LEU A 14 4.72 -36.70 26.28
N THR A 15 4.06 -35.73 25.65
CA THR A 15 3.59 -35.84 24.27
C THR A 15 4.48 -34.97 23.39
N ALA A 16 5.40 -35.64 22.70
CA ALA A 16 6.20 -35.05 21.63
C ALA A 16 5.31 -34.91 20.39
N LEU A 17 4.98 -33.67 20.03
CA LEU A 17 4.30 -33.35 18.77
C LEU A 17 5.34 -33.12 17.68
N TRP A 18 5.15 -33.89 16.61
CA TRP A 18 5.92 -33.92 15.39
C TRP A 18 5.68 -32.64 14.56
N LEU A 19 6.76 -31.98 14.14
CA LEU A 19 6.76 -30.93 13.11
C LEU A 19 7.13 -31.57 11.76
N PRO A 20 6.37 -31.36 10.67
CA PRO A 20 6.89 -31.58 9.33
C PRO A 20 7.69 -30.35 8.89
N VAL A 21 9.02 -30.51 8.84
CA VAL A 21 9.93 -29.62 8.12
C VAL A 21 9.85 -29.97 6.64
N ILE A 22 9.27 -29.11 5.81
CA ILE A 22 9.38 -29.20 4.36
C ILE A 22 10.64 -28.41 3.96
N ALA A 23 11.75 -29.14 3.80
CA ALA A 23 12.96 -28.63 3.18
C ALA A 23 12.91 -28.95 1.68
N CYS A 24 12.79 -27.93 0.84
CA CYS A 24 12.98 -28.06 -0.60
C CYS A 24 14.47 -28.04 -0.91
N SER A 25 15.06 -29.22 -1.05
CA SER A 25 16.33 -29.43 -1.74
C SER A 25 16.08 -29.54 -3.24
N GLY A 26 16.53 -28.55 -4.02
CA GLY A 26 16.54 -28.59 -5.49
C GLY A 26 17.95 -28.39 -6.01
N GLY A 27 18.65 -29.49 -6.28
CA GLY A 27 19.94 -29.49 -6.96
C GLY A 27 19.80 -29.70 -8.45
N GLY A 28 20.64 -29.00 -9.22
CA GLY A 28 21.26 -29.51 -10.46
C GLY A 28 20.51 -29.30 -11.77
N GLY A 29 21.12 -28.53 -12.67
CA GLY A 29 20.74 -28.53 -14.09
C GLY A 29 21.37 -27.41 -14.92
N GLY A 30 22.69 -27.47 -15.12
CA GLY A 30 23.35 -26.63 -16.13
C GLY A 30 23.04 -27.11 -17.56
N GLY A 31 22.87 -26.16 -18.49
CA GLY A 31 22.71 -26.45 -19.91
C GLY A 31 22.67 -25.18 -20.76
N ASN A 32 23.78 -24.88 -21.43
CA ASN A 32 23.94 -23.82 -22.44
C ASN A 32 22.96 -23.99 -23.61
N GLY A 33 22.44 -22.87 -24.11
CA GLY A 33 21.71 -22.81 -25.39
C GLY A 33 21.64 -21.38 -25.92
N ASN A 34 22.65 -20.98 -26.69
CA ASN A 34 22.69 -19.78 -27.51
C ASN A 34 22.00 -20.06 -28.85
N THR A 35 21.00 -19.27 -29.26
CA THR A 35 20.71 -19.03 -30.68
C THR A 35 20.06 -17.66 -30.92
N THR A 36 20.72 -16.94 -31.81
CA THR A 36 20.42 -15.70 -32.54
C THR A 36 19.16 -15.71 -33.41
N GLY A 37 18.51 -14.54 -33.58
CA GLY A 37 18.37 -13.90 -34.91
C GLY A 37 16.99 -13.80 -35.56
N ASN A 38 16.66 -12.55 -35.94
CA ASN A 38 15.78 -12.05 -37.03
C ASN A 38 14.25 -12.30 -36.91
N GLY A 39 13.33 -11.41 -37.28
CA GLY A 39 13.36 -10.18 -38.08
C GLY A 39 12.14 -10.16 -39.02
N GLU A 40 11.53 -8.97 -39.22
CA GLU A 40 10.52 -8.59 -40.25
C GLU A 40 9.06 -9.05 -40.00
N GLY A 41 7.99 -8.26 -40.23
CA GLY A 41 7.81 -6.90 -40.75
C GLY A 41 6.32 -6.55 -40.98
N GLY A 42 6.05 -5.29 -41.40
CA GLY A 42 4.81 -4.82 -42.07
C GLY A 42 3.87 -3.96 -41.19
N GLN A 43 3.83 -2.62 -41.24
CA GLN A 43 3.41 -1.63 -42.27
C GLN A 43 1.92 -1.63 -42.67
N GLY A 44 1.30 -0.46 -42.45
CA GLY A 44 0.09 0.07 -43.11
C GLY A 44 -0.80 0.82 -42.10
N ALA A 45 -1.35 2.01 -42.32
CA ALA A 45 -1.22 3.04 -43.36
C ALA A 45 -1.88 4.33 -42.81
N SER A 46 -1.44 5.45 -43.36
CA SER A 46 -1.88 6.85 -43.19
C SER A 46 -3.39 7.13 -43.22
N GLY A 47 -3.81 8.16 -42.48
CA GLY A 47 -5.02 8.93 -42.71
C GLY A 47 -4.93 10.33 -42.10
N ALA A 48 -4.54 11.32 -42.90
CA ALA A 48 -4.48 12.73 -42.53
C ALA A 48 -5.86 13.40 -42.64
N GLY A 49 -6.14 14.36 -41.77
CA GLY A 49 -7.26 15.30 -41.90
C GLY A 49 -7.11 16.45 -40.92
N SER A 50 -6.65 17.60 -41.43
CA SER A 50 -6.58 18.86 -40.70
C SER A 50 -7.92 19.60 -40.72
N SER A 51 -8.19 20.37 -39.66
CA SER A 51 -8.87 21.67 -39.78
C SER A 51 -8.82 22.43 -38.45
N SER A 52 -8.20 23.60 -38.52
CA SER A 52 -8.16 24.69 -37.55
C SER A 52 -9.46 25.50 -37.53
N SER A 53 -9.87 26.01 -36.37
CA SER A 53 -10.60 27.28 -36.26
C SER A 53 -10.58 27.83 -34.83
N ASP A 54 -10.10 29.06 -34.70
CA ASP A 54 -10.20 29.95 -33.54
C ASP A 54 -11.65 30.27 -33.15
N GLY A 55 -11.90 30.58 -31.87
CA GLY A 55 -13.16 31.14 -31.40
C GLY A 55 -13.12 31.57 -29.93
N PHE A 56 -12.91 32.88 -29.69
CA PHE A 56 -13.15 33.57 -28.42
C PHE A 56 -14.64 33.57 -28.03
N GLY A 57 -14.96 33.45 -26.73
CA GLY A 57 -16.29 33.81 -26.23
C GLY A 57 -16.62 33.45 -24.77
N GLY A 58 -16.35 34.38 -23.84
CA GLY A 58 -17.30 34.90 -22.84
C GLY A 58 -17.88 34.01 -21.72
N ASP A 59 -17.64 34.45 -20.48
CA ASP A 59 -18.22 34.01 -19.20
C ASP A 59 -19.72 33.67 -19.21
N LEU A 60 -20.07 32.62 -18.44
CA LEU A 60 -21.30 32.61 -17.64
C LEU A 60 -21.09 31.86 -16.32
N TRP A 61 -20.88 32.66 -15.27
CA TRP A 61 -20.92 32.25 -13.86
C TRP A 61 -22.30 31.65 -13.49
N LEU A 62 -22.31 30.46 -12.90
CA LEU A 62 -23.40 29.99 -12.05
C LEU A 62 -22.79 29.55 -10.71
N THR A 63 -22.95 30.42 -9.70
CA THR A 63 -22.58 30.13 -8.30
C THR A 63 -23.62 29.23 -7.67
N THR A 64 -23.26 27.99 -7.37
CA THR A 64 -23.98 27.12 -6.42
C THR A 64 -23.15 27.00 -5.15
N THR A 65 -23.60 27.62 -4.07
CA THR A 65 -23.00 27.50 -2.74
C THR A 65 -23.43 26.17 -2.11
N GLY A 66 -22.66 25.11 -2.34
CA GLY A 66 -22.65 23.86 -1.56
C GLY A 66 -21.36 23.76 -0.73
N PRO A 67 -21.19 22.75 0.15
CA PRO A 67 -19.97 22.56 0.94
C PRO A 67 -18.76 22.16 0.08
N ASP A 68 -18.96 21.92 -1.22
CA ASP A 68 -17.94 21.65 -2.21
C ASP A 68 -17.32 22.96 -2.72
N GLY A 69 -16.43 23.55 -1.92
CA GLY A 69 -15.58 24.62 -2.42
C GLY A 69 -14.82 24.14 -3.67
N PRO A 70 -14.64 24.98 -4.70
CA PRO A 70 -13.74 24.61 -5.80
C PRO A 70 -12.38 24.22 -5.20
N PRO A 71 -11.73 23.16 -5.72
CA PRO A 71 -10.40 22.81 -5.28
C PRO A 71 -9.51 24.06 -5.31
N PRO A 72 -8.56 24.19 -4.38
CA PRO A 72 -7.61 25.29 -4.41
C PRO A 72 -7.04 25.40 -5.83
N ALA A 73 -7.04 26.62 -6.38
CA ALA A 73 -6.48 26.84 -7.71
C ALA A 73 -5.12 26.15 -7.82
N ASP A 74 -4.97 25.33 -8.86
CA ASP A 74 -3.77 24.57 -9.18
C ASP A 74 -2.55 25.43 -8.83
N ALA A 75 -1.62 24.92 -8.01
CA ALA A 75 -0.52 25.69 -7.43
C ALA A 75 0.51 26.18 -8.50
N GLY A 76 0.09 26.33 -9.74
CA GLY A 76 0.90 26.51 -10.92
C GLY A 76 1.43 25.20 -11.48
N HIS A 77 0.91 24.04 -11.05
CA HIS A 77 1.39 22.75 -11.52
C HIS A 77 1.03 22.58 -13.00
N GLN A 78 2.06 22.52 -13.84
CA GLN A 78 1.91 22.28 -15.26
C GLN A 78 2.39 20.87 -15.55
N THR A 79 1.58 20.13 -16.31
CA THR A 79 2.00 18.86 -16.87
C THR A 79 3.28 19.06 -17.68
N THR A 80 4.32 18.30 -17.34
CA THR A 80 5.59 18.27 -18.06
C THR A 80 5.64 17.01 -18.90
N CYS A 81 5.94 17.13 -20.19
CA CYS A 81 6.02 15.96 -21.07
C CYS A 81 7.45 15.80 -21.59
N ASP A 82 7.94 14.57 -21.63
CA ASP A 82 9.19 14.24 -22.29
C ASP A 82 9.05 14.20 -23.83
N ASP A 83 10.17 14.07 -24.54
CA ASP A 83 10.20 14.00 -26.01
C ASP A 83 9.46 12.76 -26.56
N ALA A 84 9.19 11.75 -25.72
CA ALA A 84 8.43 10.56 -26.07
C ALA A 84 6.91 10.73 -25.84
N GLY A 85 6.48 11.88 -25.32
CA GLY A 85 5.08 12.20 -25.04
C GLY A 85 4.58 11.64 -23.71
N ASN A 86 5.46 11.17 -22.83
CA ASN A 86 5.08 10.77 -21.49
C ASN A 86 4.93 12.02 -20.64
N CYS A 87 3.73 12.24 -20.10
CA CYS A 87 3.37 13.46 -19.41
C CYS A 87 3.23 13.22 -17.90
N THR A 88 4.05 13.91 -17.11
CA THR A 88 4.05 13.91 -15.64
C THR A 88 3.34 15.17 -15.13
N CYS A 89 2.34 14.97 -14.29
CA CYS A 89 1.61 16.02 -13.58
C CYS A 89 2.03 16.11 -12.11
N ILE A 90 2.22 14.99 -11.42
CA ILE A 90 2.69 14.97 -10.03
C ILE A 90 3.95 14.14 -9.86
N ASN A 91 4.77 14.51 -8.88
CA ASN A 91 5.93 13.75 -8.45
C ASN A 91 5.68 13.14 -7.06
N ILE A 92 5.98 11.85 -6.93
CA ILE A 92 5.80 11.09 -5.69
C ILE A 92 7.16 10.61 -5.20
N ALA A 93 7.54 10.94 -3.98
CA ALA A 93 8.68 10.29 -3.32
C ALA A 93 8.21 9.10 -2.49
N SER A 94 8.69 7.91 -2.81
CA SER A 94 8.54 6.74 -1.95
C SER A 94 9.77 6.60 -1.06
N ILE A 95 9.61 6.75 0.25
CA ILE A 95 10.70 6.88 1.22
C ILE A 95 10.73 5.68 2.17
N GLY A 96 11.89 5.02 2.19
CA GLY A 96 12.20 3.84 3.00
C GLY A 96 12.15 2.55 2.20
N HIS A 97 12.43 1.42 2.86
CA HIS A 97 12.72 0.17 2.17
C HIS A 97 11.48 -0.44 1.52
N GLU A 98 11.69 -1.13 0.40
CA GLU A 98 10.65 -1.94 -0.22
C GLU A 98 10.42 -3.22 0.58
N GLY A 99 9.17 -3.69 0.60
CA GLY A 99 8.80 -4.91 1.31
C GLY A 99 9.50 -6.16 0.76
N VAL A 100 9.89 -7.05 1.67
CA VAL A 100 10.59 -8.33 1.39
C VAL A 100 9.88 -9.55 1.97
N TRP A 101 8.66 -9.37 2.48
CA TRP A 101 7.89 -10.37 3.23
C TRP A 101 6.62 -10.84 2.54
N GLY A 102 6.41 -10.41 1.31
CA GLY A 102 5.33 -10.91 0.49
C GLY A 102 5.38 -12.43 0.37
N PRO A 103 4.26 -13.05 -0.04
CA PRO A 103 4.10 -14.51 -0.01
C PRO A 103 5.16 -15.25 -0.84
N CYS A 104 5.90 -14.55 -1.72
CA CYS A 104 7.02 -15.10 -2.46
C CYS A 104 8.34 -14.37 -2.22
N SER A 105 9.43 -15.13 -2.37
CA SER A 105 10.81 -14.61 -2.32
C SER A 105 11.15 -13.58 -3.41
N SER A 106 10.31 -13.45 -4.43
CA SER A 106 10.42 -12.45 -5.52
C SER A 106 9.44 -11.29 -5.37
N ASP A 107 8.62 -11.27 -4.33
CA ASP A 107 7.65 -10.19 -4.14
C ASP A 107 8.35 -8.87 -3.82
N SER A 108 7.84 -7.78 -4.40
CA SER A 108 8.41 -6.45 -4.34
C SER A 108 7.32 -5.40 -4.39
N THR A 109 7.68 -4.12 -4.26
CA THR A 109 6.73 -2.99 -4.39
C THR A 109 6.61 -2.46 -5.83
N THR A 110 7.23 -3.14 -6.79
CA THR A 110 7.35 -2.66 -8.17
C THR A 110 6.00 -2.58 -8.88
N ALA A 111 5.00 -3.41 -8.52
CA ALA A 111 3.67 -3.34 -9.13
C ALA A 111 2.98 -1.99 -8.93
N LEU A 112 3.00 -1.43 -7.71
CA LEU A 112 2.44 -0.10 -7.45
C LEU A 112 3.17 0.97 -8.27
N GLN A 113 4.50 0.93 -8.29
CA GLN A 113 5.31 1.90 -9.04
C GLN A 113 5.03 1.82 -10.55
N ASN A 114 5.00 0.61 -11.11
CA ASN A 114 4.66 0.39 -12.51
C ASN A 114 3.24 0.86 -12.82
N TRP A 115 2.28 0.59 -11.93
CA TRP A 115 0.91 1.04 -12.09
C TRP A 115 0.82 2.57 -12.10
N LEU A 116 1.45 3.25 -11.14
CA LEU A 116 1.51 4.72 -11.13
C LEU A 116 2.18 5.26 -12.40
N ASN A 117 3.32 4.72 -12.81
CA ASN A 117 4.05 5.21 -13.99
C ASN A 117 3.36 4.88 -15.34
N THR A 118 2.42 3.92 -15.40
CA THR A 118 1.80 3.49 -16.66
C THR A 118 0.32 3.77 -16.78
N GLN A 119 -0.40 3.83 -15.65
CA GLN A 119 -1.83 4.10 -15.60
C GLN A 119 -2.13 5.53 -15.12
N SER A 120 -1.11 6.34 -14.81
CA SER A 120 -1.34 7.68 -14.30
C SER A 120 -0.36 8.69 -14.88
N THR A 121 -0.63 9.97 -14.60
CA THR A 121 0.27 11.09 -14.87
C THR A 121 1.17 11.38 -13.67
N ALA A 122 1.56 10.38 -12.88
CA ALA A 122 2.53 10.52 -11.80
C ALA A 122 3.89 9.99 -12.23
N GLN A 123 4.94 10.55 -11.63
CA GLN A 123 6.29 9.98 -11.62
C GLN A 123 6.70 9.63 -10.19
N VAL A 124 7.26 8.44 -10.00
CA VAL A 124 7.69 7.96 -8.67
C VAL A 124 9.21 7.88 -8.58
N ASP A 125 9.77 8.55 -7.58
CA ASP A 125 11.18 8.43 -7.18
C ASP A 125 11.27 7.60 -5.89
N ASN A 126 12.09 6.53 -5.90
CA ASN A 126 12.26 5.66 -4.73
C ASN A 126 13.56 5.95 -3.97
N TYR A 127 13.42 6.08 -2.66
CA TYR A 127 14.50 6.24 -1.69
C TYR A 127 14.54 5.02 -0.77
N ASN A 128 14.94 3.87 -1.32
CA ASN A 128 14.82 2.56 -0.68
C ASN A 128 16.12 1.96 -0.11
N THR A 129 17.21 2.72 -0.12
CA THR A 129 18.52 2.27 0.41
C THR A 129 19.12 3.22 1.43
N GLU A 130 18.88 4.53 1.27
CA GLU A 130 19.45 5.56 2.13
C GLU A 130 18.37 6.58 2.54
N LYS A 131 18.45 7.03 3.80
CA LYS A 131 17.57 8.06 4.34
C LYS A 131 17.81 9.39 3.65
N PRO A 132 16.84 9.97 2.91
CA PRO A 132 16.97 11.35 2.44
C PRO A 132 16.94 12.31 3.62
N THR A 133 17.59 13.46 3.48
CA THR A 133 17.40 14.57 4.42
C THR A 133 16.18 15.37 3.98
N LEU A 134 15.16 15.49 4.83
CA LEU A 134 13.90 16.16 4.50
C LEU A 134 14.05 17.69 4.63
N THR A 135 14.80 18.30 3.71
CA THR A 135 14.92 19.77 3.64
C THR A 135 13.78 20.37 2.82
N PRO A 136 13.48 21.67 2.96
CA PRO A 136 12.51 22.33 2.09
C PRO A 136 12.79 22.15 0.60
N GLU A 137 14.07 22.16 0.19
CA GLU A 137 14.48 21.97 -1.20
C GLU A 137 14.27 20.54 -1.70
N PHE A 138 14.36 19.55 -0.81
CA PHE A 138 14.02 18.17 -1.12
C PHE A 138 12.50 18.03 -1.30
N LEU A 139 11.73 18.51 -0.33
CA LEU A 139 10.27 18.38 -0.28
C LEU A 139 9.59 19.12 -1.44
N ALA A 140 10.11 20.28 -1.85
CA ALA A 140 9.55 21.08 -2.95
C ALA A 140 9.61 20.40 -4.33
N LYS A 141 10.27 19.24 -4.45
CA LYS A 141 10.29 18.43 -5.69
C LYS A 141 9.07 17.52 -5.83
N TYR A 142 8.33 17.32 -4.74
CA TYR A 142 7.30 16.30 -4.65
C TYR A 142 5.97 16.92 -4.24
N ASP A 143 4.91 16.36 -4.79
CA ASP A 143 3.52 16.66 -4.45
C ASP A 143 3.01 15.70 -3.39
N VAL A 144 3.47 14.44 -3.46
CA VAL A 144 3.12 13.38 -2.54
C VAL A 144 4.37 12.70 -2.00
N ILE A 145 4.36 12.38 -0.72
CA ILE A 145 5.36 11.53 -0.07
C ILE A 145 4.67 10.28 0.46
N LEU A 146 5.15 9.12 0.05
CA LEU A 146 4.76 7.81 0.56
C LEU A 146 5.85 7.31 1.52
N LEU A 147 5.51 7.18 2.80
CA LEU A 147 6.39 6.63 3.82
C LEU A 147 6.15 5.12 3.96
N GLN A 148 7.22 4.33 3.82
CA GLN A 148 7.22 2.89 4.03
C GLN A 148 8.52 2.42 4.70
N TRP A 149 8.45 1.44 5.59
CA TRP A 149 9.58 0.71 6.18
C TRP A 149 10.91 1.48 6.35
N MET A 150 10.89 2.55 7.14
CA MET A 150 12.03 3.46 7.32
C MET A 150 13.04 2.95 8.37
N VAL A 151 13.83 1.95 7.99
CA VAL A 151 14.81 1.26 8.85
C VAL A 151 16.19 1.22 8.18
N THR A 152 17.28 1.02 8.93
CA THR A 152 18.64 1.17 8.37
C THR A 152 19.12 0.04 7.46
N LYS A 153 18.49 -1.14 7.50
CA LYS A 153 18.91 -2.31 6.71
C LYS A 153 17.84 -2.81 5.77
N GLY A 154 16.60 -2.90 6.24
CA GLY A 154 15.46 -3.31 5.41
C GLY A 154 15.65 -4.66 4.72
N VAL A 155 16.17 -5.65 5.44
CA VAL A 155 16.27 -7.02 4.93
C VAL A 155 15.45 -7.97 5.78
N GLN A 156 15.08 -9.10 5.19
CA GLN A 156 14.25 -10.11 5.84
C GLN A 156 14.89 -10.56 7.16
N ASN A 157 14.13 -10.46 8.25
CA ASN A 157 14.53 -10.72 9.65
C ASN A 157 15.57 -9.75 10.26
N ASP A 158 15.97 -8.68 9.59
CA ASP A 158 16.95 -7.72 10.13
C ASP A 158 16.68 -6.29 9.60
N ASP A 159 15.82 -5.58 10.31
CA ASP A 159 15.48 -4.18 10.02
C ASP A 159 16.67 -3.24 10.26
N GLY A 160 17.58 -3.61 11.16
CA GLY A 160 18.49 -2.67 11.80
C GLY A 160 17.74 -1.70 12.74
N ALA A 161 18.25 -0.48 12.88
CA ALA A 161 17.62 0.56 13.69
C ALA A 161 16.57 1.35 12.88
N PRO A 162 15.57 1.96 13.53
CA PRO A 162 14.70 2.93 12.86
C PRO A 162 15.52 4.13 12.38
N TRP A 163 15.16 4.66 11.22
CA TRP A 163 15.67 5.96 10.80
C TRP A 163 15.34 7.03 11.86
N GLN A 164 16.24 7.99 12.02
CA GLN A 164 16.08 9.10 12.94
C GLN A 164 15.96 10.39 12.14
N PHE A 165 14.94 11.19 12.44
CA PHE A 165 14.76 12.51 11.86
C PHE A 165 15.08 13.57 12.90
N THR A 166 15.65 14.69 12.45
CA THR A 166 15.85 15.83 13.35
C THR A 166 14.54 16.60 13.52
N ALA A 167 14.47 17.46 14.54
CA ALA A 167 13.32 18.36 14.71
C ALA A 167 13.14 19.28 13.48
N ASP A 168 14.23 19.67 12.82
CA ASP A 168 14.18 20.51 11.62
C ASP A 168 13.57 19.77 10.43
N GLU A 169 13.88 18.48 10.26
CA GLU A 169 13.27 17.63 9.22
C GLU A 169 11.77 17.43 9.46
N VAL A 170 11.37 17.19 10.70
CA VAL A 170 9.94 17.06 11.06
C VAL A 170 9.20 18.38 10.82
N ASN A 171 9.80 19.51 11.20
CA ASN A 171 9.22 20.84 10.95
C ASN A 171 9.14 21.15 9.45
N ALA A 172 10.16 20.82 8.66
CA ALA A 172 10.13 21.00 7.22
C ALA A 172 9.01 20.19 6.55
N LEU A 173 8.86 18.92 6.95
CA LEU A 173 7.75 18.08 6.48
C LEU A 173 6.39 18.68 6.88
N LYS A 174 6.24 19.08 8.14
CA LYS A 174 5.03 19.74 8.63
C LYS A 174 4.68 20.98 7.81
N ASP A 175 5.66 21.85 7.56
CA ASP A 175 5.46 23.09 6.81
C ASP A 175 5.09 22.79 5.36
N TRP A 176 5.72 21.79 4.74
CA TRP A 176 5.38 21.34 3.38
C TRP A 176 3.94 20.80 3.30
N VAL A 177 3.51 19.93 4.23
CA VAL A 177 2.12 19.46 4.30
C VAL A 177 1.16 20.64 4.50
N ASN A 178 1.42 21.52 5.47
CA ASN A 178 0.57 22.70 5.69
C ASN A 178 0.39 23.59 4.45
N ASN A 179 1.35 23.55 3.52
CA ASN A 179 1.35 24.31 2.29
C ASN A 179 0.75 23.57 1.09
N GLY A 180 0.26 22.34 1.24
CA GLY A 180 -0.46 21.61 0.19
C GLY A 180 0.13 20.25 -0.18
N GLY A 181 1.21 19.81 0.47
CA GLY A 181 1.80 18.50 0.24
C GLY A 181 0.94 17.35 0.77
N GLY A 182 0.91 16.25 0.03
CA GLY A 182 0.21 15.02 0.40
C GLY A 182 1.12 14.01 1.09
N LEU A 183 0.75 13.52 2.28
CA LEU A 183 1.52 12.51 3.01
C LEU A 183 0.72 11.22 3.12
N ILE A 184 1.28 10.13 2.62
CA ILE A 184 0.75 8.76 2.77
C ILE A 184 1.70 8.00 3.67
N ALA A 185 1.20 7.43 4.76
CA ALA A 185 2.00 6.63 5.68
C ALA A 185 1.49 5.19 5.76
N LEU A 186 2.39 4.24 5.55
CA LEU A 186 2.15 2.81 5.71
C LEU A 186 2.96 2.25 6.88
N SER A 187 2.49 1.14 7.44
CA SER A 187 3.17 0.33 8.46
C SER A 187 2.77 -1.14 8.28
N GLY A 188 3.42 -2.07 8.98
CA GLY A 188 3.10 -3.51 9.02
C GLY A 188 4.24 -4.42 8.52
N TYR A 189 5.29 -3.87 7.90
CA TYR A 189 6.38 -4.60 7.22
C TYR A 189 7.10 -5.68 8.02
N GLN A 190 7.08 -5.60 9.35
CA GLN A 190 7.75 -6.58 10.21
C GLN A 190 6.84 -7.13 11.31
N CYS A 191 5.60 -7.37 10.94
CA CYS A 191 4.65 -8.07 11.76
C CYS A 191 4.59 -9.55 11.36
N ASN A 192 4.98 -10.44 12.27
CA ASN A 192 4.82 -11.89 12.08
C ASN A 192 3.93 -12.47 13.17
N GLY A 193 3.58 -13.75 13.05
CA GLY A 193 2.74 -14.45 14.04
C GLY A 193 3.33 -14.47 15.47
N GLN A 194 4.61 -14.08 15.63
CA GLN A 194 5.32 -13.94 16.91
C GLN A 194 5.30 -12.50 17.46
N GLY A 195 4.76 -11.53 16.71
CA GLY A 195 4.61 -10.14 17.10
C GLY A 195 5.23 -9.18 16.08
N CYS A 196 5.06 -7.90 16.34
CA CYS A 196 5.62 -6.84 15.51
C CYS A 196 6.75 -6.13 16.24
N THR A 197 7.83 -5.77 15.55
CA THR A 197 8.85 -4.92 16.17
C THR A 197 8.39 -3.46 16.19
N ILE A 198 8.74 -2.72 17.23
CA ILE A 198 8.40 -1.29 17.30
C ILE A 198 9.14 -0.44 16.24
N HIS A 199 10.14 -1.02 15.55
CA HIS A 199 11.02 -0.25 14.67
C HIS A 199 10.27 0.34 13.49
N ASP A 200 9.40 -0.46 12.88
CA ASP A 200 8.57 -0.09 11.73
C ASP A 200 7.71 1.16 11.99
N VAL A 201 7.17 1.33 13.21
CA VAL A 201 6.34 2.50 13.56
C VAL A 201 7.12 3.67 14.14
N THR A 202 8.37 3.48 14.56
CA THR A 202 9.13 4.51 15.32
C THR A 202 9.43 5.72 14.44
N ALA A 203 10.01 5.51 13.27
CA ALA A 203 10.35 6.56 12.32
C ALA A 203 9.09 7.22 11.73
N THR A 204 8.08 6.43 11.39
CA THR A 204 6.81 6.91 10.83
C THR A 204 6.05 7.78 11.84
N ASN A 205 5.92 7.33 13.09
CA ASN A 205 5.28 8.14 14.14
C ASN A 205 6.09 9.41 14.48
N GLN A 206 7.41 9.41 14.28
CA GLN A 206 8.19 10.63 14.41
C GLN A 206 7.80 11.66 13.35
N LEU A 207 7.68 11.23 12.09
CA LEU A 207 7.25 12.11 10.99
C LEU A 207 5.78 12.52 11.08
N LEU A 208 4.91 11.70 11.69
CA LEU A 208 3.51 12.02 11.92
C LEU A 208 3.26 12.83 13.21
N SER A 209 4.30 13.17 13.99
CA SER A 209 4.16 13.80 15.31
C SER A 209 3.50 15.18 15.33
N PHE A 210 3.32 15.81 14.17
CA PHE A 210 2.57 17.07 14.02
C PHE A 210 1.07 16.87 13.73
N THR A 211 0.63 15.63 13.53
CA THR A 211 -0.75 15.21 13.29
C THR A 211 -1.33 14.56 14.54
N ASP A 212 -2.61 14.22 14.50
CA ASP A 212 -3.25 13.41 15.55
C ASP A 212 -3.22 11.88 15.23
N ILE A 213 -2.59 11.50 14.12
CA ILE A 213 -2.46 10.12 13.67
C ILE A 213 -1.23 9.46 14.32
N GLN A 214 -1.43 8.29 14.92
CA GLN A 214 -0.34 7.48 15.45
C GLN A 214 -0.59 5.98 15.25
N PHE A 215 0.39 5.27 14.69
CA PHE A 215 0.37 3.80 14.67
C PHE A 215 0.69 3.24 16.05
N ASN A 216 -0.12 2.29 16.49
CA ASN A 216 0.17 1.51 17.69
C ASN A 216 1.29 0.50 17.42
N ALA A 217 1.95 0.04 18.50
CA ALA A 217 2.99 -0.98 18.43
C ALA A 217 2.42 -2.42 18.51
N ASP A 218 1.14 -2.60 18.20
CA ASP A 218 0.44 -3.89 18.22
C ASP A 218 0.56 -4.62 16.88
N GLY A 219 0.02 -5.84 16.82
CA GLY A 219 -0.14 -6.61 15.58
C GLY A 219 -1.53 -7.22 15.60
N VAL A 220 -2.42 -6.63 14.83
CA VAL A 220 -3.82 -7.07 14.65
C VAL A 220 -3.95 -7.70 13.28
N LEU A 221 -5.02 -8.46 13.03
CA LEU A 221 -5.24 -9.08 11.72
C LEU A 221 -4.21 -10.16 11.32
N ASP A 222 -3.69 -10.89 12.31
CA ASP A 222 -2.95 -12.13 12.08
C ASP A 222 -3.94 -13.22 11.58
N PRO A 223 -3.82 -13.71 10.32
CA PRO A 223 -4.76 -14.69 9.77
C PRO A 223 -4.85 -15.97 10.62
N ALA A 224 -3.75 -16.37 11.27
CA ALA A 224 -3.72 -17.55 12.13
C ALA A 224 -4.55 -17.36 13.40
N ARG A 225 -4.74 -16.12 13.85
CA ARG A 225 -5.54 -15.77 15.04
C ARG A 225 -6.97 -15.37 14.69
N ASN A 226 -7.15 -14.75 13.53
CA ASN A 226 -8.45 -14.30 13.05
C ASN A 226 -9.31 -15.41 12.44
N GLY A 227 -8.75 -16.61 12.26
CA GLY A 227 -9.50 -17.76 11.78
C GLY A 227 -10.05 -17.52 10.37
N CYS A 228 -9.22 -16.96 9.49
CA CYS A 228 -9.58 -16.69 8.11
C CYS A 228 -9.43 -17.96 7.26
N PRO A 229 -10.54 -18.65 6.91
CA PRO A 229 -10.48 -20.00 6.33
C PRO A 229 -9.91 -20.01 4.91
N ASP A 230 -10.12 -18.93 4.17
CA ASP A 230 -9.79 -18.82 2.74
C ASP A 230 -8.58 -17.89 2.49
N CYS A 231 -7.91 -17.40 3.55
CA CYS A 231 -6.80 -16.46 3.40
C CYS A 231 -5.62 -17.00 2.59
N ASN A 232 -5.40 -18.31 2.62
CA ASN A 232 -4.41 -18.97 1.78
C ASN A 232 -4.71 -18.83 0.28
N CYS A 233 -5.97 -18.62 -0.13
CA CYS A 233 -6.33 -18.43 -1.52
C CYS A 233 -5.77 -17.14 -2.09
N TRP A 234 -5.79 -16.04 -1.35
CA TRP A 234 -5.29 -14.74 -1.83
C TRP A 234 -3.96 -14.34 -1.19
N GLY A 235 -3.16 -15.33 -0.80
CA GLY A 235 -1.76 -15.12 -0.41
C GLY A 235 -1.54 -14.72 1.05
N GLY A 236 -2.54 -14.82 1.92
CA GLY A 236 -2.41 -14.64 3.36
C GLY A 236 -3.28 -13.55 3.99
N PRO A 237 -3.42 -12.35 3.42
CA PRO A 237 -4.05 -11.21 4.11
C PRO A 237 -5.48 -11.45 4.55
N VAL A 238 -5.86 -10.94 5.72
CA VAL A 238 -7.27 -10.85 6.14
C VAL A 238 -7.98 -9.80 5.27
N PRO A 239 -9.14 -10.12 4.68
CA PRO A 239 -9.95 -9.12 4.00
C PRO A 239 -10.44 -8.04 4.98
N VAL A 240 -10.12 -6.79 4.71
CA VAL A 240 -10.62 -5.65 5.46
C VAL A 240 -11.79 -5.06 4.68
N GLY A 241 -12.99 -5.20 5.23
CA GLY A 241 -14.27 -4.87 4.61
C GLY A 241 -14.81 -5.96 3.67
N GLY A 242 -16.07 -5.78 3.30
CA GLY A 242 -16.72 -6.55 2.22
C GLY A 242 -17.34 -7.86 2.69
N PRO A 243 -17.93 -8.64 1.75
CA PRO A 243 -18.67 -9.85 2.07
C PRO A 243 -17.81 -11.13 2.09
N LEU A 244 -16.48 -11.02 1.97
CA LEU A 244 -15.61 -12.20 1.89
C LEU A 244 -15.62 -12.98 3.21
N PRO A 245 -15.54 -14.33 3.20
CA PRO A 245 -15.44 -15.11 4.42
C PRO A 245 -14.25 -14.68 5.28
N GLY A 246 -14.50 -14.40 6.56
CA GLY A 246 -13.46 -13.93 7.49
C GLY A 246 -13.11 -12.44 7.38
N SER A 247 -13.88 -11.66 6.61
CA SER A 247 -13.69 -10.21 6.54
C SER A 247 -13.87 -9.55 7.90
N VAL A 248 -13.07 -8.52 8.14
CA VAL A 248 -13.11 -7.69 9.36
C VAL A 248 -13.27 -6.23 8.98
N GLY A 249 -13.88 -5.45 9.86
CA GLY A 249 -14.03 -4.01 9.64
C GLY A 249 -14.97 -3.62 8.51
N THR A 250 -15.10 -2.32 8.31
CA THR A 250 -15.97 -1.73 7.29
C THR A 250 -15.36 -0.44 6.78
N TRP A 251 -15.36 -0.27 5.46
CA TRP A 251 -14.96 0.97 4.80
C TRP A 251 -16.09 1.98 4.83
N ASN A 252 -15.77 3.20 5.28
CA ASN A 252 -16.68 4.31 5.30
C ASN A 252 -16.91 4.83 3.87
N GLN A 253 -18.07 4.53 3.31
CA GLN A 253 -18.40 4.88 1.92
C GLN A 253 -18.61 6.38 1.69
N ASP A 254 -18.77 7.16 2.76
CA ASP A 254 -18.94 8.61 2.69
C ASP A 254 -17.61 9.37 2.63
N THR A 255 -16.47 8.69 2.82
CA THR A 255 -15.14 9.33 2.77
C THR A 255 -14.51 9.22 1.38
N PRO A 256 -13.64 10.17 0.99
CA PRO A 256 -12.93 10.09 -0.29
C PRO A 256 -12.06 8.83 -0.40
N ILE A 257 -11.59 8.29 0.71
CA ILE A 257 -10.76 7.08 0.73
C ILE A 257 -11.60 5.80 0.67
N GLY A 258 -12.68 5.71 1.44
CA GLY A 258 -13.46 4.48 1.57
C GLY A 258 -14.53 4.30 0.50
N LYS A 259 -14.89 5.35 -0.23
CA LYS A 259 -15.87 5.30 -1.33
C LYS A 259 -15.49 4.24 -2.36
N ASP A 260 -16.45 3.38 -2.69
CA ASP A 260 -16.33 2.28 -3.66
C ASP A 260 -15.31 1.19 -3.28
N ILE A 261 -14.73 1.27 -2.07
CA ILE A 261 -13.92 0.19 -1.49
C ILE A 261 -14.83 -0.77 -0.74
N GLN A 262 -14.88 -2.00 -1.23
CA GLN A 262 -15.50 -3.14 -0.59
C GLN A 262 -14.48 -3.91 0.23
N SER A 263 -13.31 -4.25 -0.34
CA SER A 263 -12.32 -5.04 0.37
C SER A 263 -10.89 -4.75 -0.05
N VAL A 264 -10.00 -4.70 0.93
CA VAL A 264 -8.54 -4.55 0.78
C VAL A 264 -7.87 -5.55 1.72
N GLY A 265 -6.81 -6.22 1.28
CA GLY A 265 -6.05 -7.13 2.12
C GLY A 265 -5.22 -6.39 3.17
N ALA A 266 -5.16 -6.95 4.39
CA ALA A 266 -4.20 -6.57 5.41
C ALA A 266 -3.63 -7.81 6.12
N TYR A 267 -2.33 -7.85 6.41
CA TYR A 267 -1.67 -8.99 7.05
C TYR A 267 -0.86 -8.55 8.26
N VAL A 268 -1.38 -8.86 9.45
CA VAL A 268 -0.76 -8.46 10.71
C VAL A 268 -0.58 -6.93 10.82
N ALA A 269 -1.58 -6.17 10.40
CA ALA A 269 -1.61 -4.71 10.43
C ALA A 269 -1.36 -4.07 11.82
N ARG A 270 -1.02 -2.79 11.82
CA ARG A 270 -1.05 -1.90 12.98
C ARG A 270 -2.41 -1.25 13.14
N SER A 271 -2.94 -1.24 14.36
CA SER A 271 -4.07 -0.37 14.63
C SER A 271 -3.60 1.09 14.71
N ILE A 272 -4.48 2.01 14.29
CA ILE A 272 -4.20 3.44 14.27
C ILE A 272 -4.99 4.11 15.39
N ARG A 273 -4.30 4.92 16.19
CA ARG A 273 -4.92 5.80 17.17
C ARG A 273 -5.05 7.21 16.57
N SER A 274 -6.25 7.77 16.70
CA SER A 274 -6.55 9.16 16.45
C SER A 274 -7.81 9.57 17.21
N THR A 275 -7.90 10.83 17.57
CA THR A 275 -9.04 11.52 18.19
C THR A 275 -9.76 12.50 17.25
N THR A 276 -9.10 13.03 16.22
CA THR A 276 -9.66 14.04 15.30
C THR A 276 -9.62 13.66 13.83
N ALA A 277 -8.80 12.70 13.41
CA ALA A 277 -8.76 12.23 12.03
C ALA A 277 -10.07 11.51 11.68
N THR A 278 -10.48 11.64 10.41
CA THR A 278 -11.61 10.90 9.86
C THR A 278 -11.23 9.43 9.73
N VAL A 279 -12.10 8.55 10.20
CA VAL A 279 -11.90 7.10 10.11
C VAL A 279 -12.48 6.59 8.79
N ASP A 280 -11.62 6.03 7.94
CA ASP A 280 -11.97 5.43 6.65
C ASP A 280 -12.25 3.95 6.77
N CYS A 281 -11.59 3.25 7.69
CA CYS A 281 -11.82 1.84 7.93
C CYS A 281 -11.60 1.46 9.40
N THR A 282 -12.55 0.72 9.98
CA THR A 282 -12.52 0.28 11.38
C THR A 282 -13.34 -0.98 11.60
N ASP A 283 -12.97 -1.80 12.60
CA ASP A 283 -13.80 -2.88 13.16
C ASP A 283 -14.61 -2.44 14.39
N GLY A 284 -14.61 -1.15 14.71
CA GLY A 284 -15.24 -0.57 15.90
C GLY A 284 -14.37 -0.62 17.16
N THR A 285 -13.27 -1.36 17.13
CA THR A 285 -12.24 -1.42 18.19
C THR A 285 -10.92 -0.81 17.73
N ASN A 286 -10.50 -1.14 16.51
CA ASN A 286 -9.25 -0.74 15.87
C ASN A 286 -9.57 0.03 14.59
N ASN A 287 -8.88 1.15 14.39
CA ASN A 287 -8.87 1.82 13.09
C ASN A 287 -7.75 1.24 12.25
N PHE A 288 -8.02 0.98 10.98
CA PHE A 288 -7.06 0.44 10.01
C PHE A 288 -6.68 1.47 8.93
N ALA A 289 -7.58 2.43 8.68
CA ALA A 289 -7.36 3.52 7.73
C ALA A 289 -7.95 4.81 8.31
N VAL A 290 -7.17 5.90 8.30
CA VAL A 290 -7.62 7.23 8.70
C VAL A 290 -7.01 8.31 7.82
N HIS A 291 -7.69 9.44 7.68
CA HIS A 291 -7.14 10.63 7.05
C HIS A 291 -7.44 11.90 7.83
N GLU A 292 -6.58 12.90 7.64
CA GLU A 292 -6.70 14.22 8.23
C GLU A 292 -6.27 15.29 7.21
N ASP A 293 -6.97 16.42 7.18
CA ASP A 293 -6.53 17.62 6.49
C ASP A 293 -5.62 18.43 7.42
N VAL A 294 -4.42 18.77 6.95
CA VAL A 294 -3.44 19.55 7.73
C VAL A 294 -3.08 20.81 6.96
N GLY A 295 -3.67 21.93 7.37
CA GLY A 295 -3.53 23.19 6.64
C GLY A 295 -4.17 23.09 5.27
N LYS A 296 -3.37 23.12 4.20
CA LYS A 296 -3.80 22.90 2.81
C LYS A 296 -3.49 21.51 2.27
N GLY A 297 -2.73 20.70 3.03
CA GLY A 297 -2.33 19.37 2.61
C GLY A 297 -3.16 18.29 3.26
N HIS A 298 -2.84 17.06 2.89
CA HIS A 298 -3.65 15.89 3.20
C HIS A 298 -2.75 14.79 3.74
N VAL A 299 -3.11 14.21 4.89
CA VAL A 299 -2.40 13.09 5.50
C VAL A 299 -3.32 11.88 5.51
N PHE A 300 -2.83 10.75 5.01
CA PHE A 300 -3.51 9.46 5.06
C PHE A 300 -2.59 8.43 5.71
N ALA A 301 -3.16 7.58 6.55
CA ALA A 301 -2.45 6.46 7.16
C ALA A 301 -3.24 5.16 6.97
N TYR A 302 -2.54 4.12 6.54
CA TYR A 302 -3.05 2.76 6.45
C TYR A 302 -2.16 1.83 7.27
N GLY A 303 -2.80 0.97 8.08
CA GLY A 303 -2.15 0.13 9.08
C GLY A 303 -1.31 -1.00 8.51
N ASP A 304 -1.37 -1.22 7.20
CA ASP A 304 -0.77 -2.37 6.54
C ASP A 304 -0.08 -1.97 5.25
N GLU A 305 1.00 -2.66 4.92
CA GLU A 305 1.78 -2.38 3.74
C GLU A 305 1.48 -3.31 2.57
N TRP A 306 0.70 -4.39 2.79
CA TRP A 306 0.48 -5.42 1.78
C TRP A 306 -0.04 -4.87 0.47
N VAL A 307 -0.79 -3.78 0.54
CA VAL A 307 -1.28 -2.98 -0.60
C VAL A 307 -0.18 -2.53 -1.57
N THR A 308 1.09 -2.54 -1.17
CA THR A 308 2.24 -2.22 -2.04
C THR A 308 2.82 -3.45 -2.75
N TYR A 309 2.64 -4.66 -2.21
CA TYR A 309 3.29 -5.86 -2.72
C TYR A 309 2.66 -6.37 -4.01
N SER A 310 3.51 -6.73 -4.96
CA SER A 310 3.12 -7.24 -6.27
C SER A 310 2.21 -8.46 -6.18
N GLY A 311 2.34 -9.30 -5.15
CA GLY A 311 1.42 -10.41 -4.89
C GLY A 311 -0.05 -10.00 -4.74
N GLN A 312 -0.33 -8.82 -4.19
CA GLN A 312 -1.70 -8.29 -4.08
C GLN A 312 -2.25 -7.80 -5.43
N TRP A 313 -1.39 -7.23 -6.27
CA TRP A 313 -1.77 -6.66 -7.56
C TRP A 313 -1.94 -7.70 -8.66
N LEU A 314 -1.04 -8.70 -8.68
CA LEU A 314 -0.97 -9.67 -9.77
C LEU A 314 -1.80 -10.93 -9.47
N GLY A 315 -2.27 -11.09 -8.22
CA GLY A 315 -3.06 -12.26 -7.81
C GLY A 315 -2.25 -13.56 -7.83
N THR A 316 -0.97 -13.46 -8.15
CA THR A 316 -0.02 -14.56 -8.14
C THR A 316 1.12 -14.10 -7.25
N ALA A 317 1.13 -14.61 -6.03
CA ALA A 317 2.42 -14.93 -5.51
C ALA A 317 3.00 -15.94 -6.52
N GLU A 318 4.07 -15.62 -7.24
CA GLU A 318 4.73 -16.47 -8.27
C GLU A 318 5.00 -17.93 -7.78
N CYS A 319 5.04 -18.10 -6.47
CA CYS A 319 5.23 -19.34 -5.71
C CYS A 319 3.94 -20.10 -5.36
N LEU A 320 2.75 -19.54 -5.61
CA LEU A 320 1.47 -20.25 -5.52
C LEU A 320 1.16 -20.93 -6.85
N ASP A 321 0.69 -22.18 -6.79
CA ASP A 321 0.28 -22.95 -7.97
C ASP A 321 -0.85 -22.24 -8.72
N PRO A 322 -0.62 -21.67 -9.92
CA PRO A 322 -1.63 -20.90 -10.64
C PRO A 322 -2.89 -21.72 -10.95
N ARG A 323 -2.77 -23.05 -11.00
CA ARG A 323 -3.90 -23.96 -11.23
C ARG A 323 -4.96 -23.85 -10.14
N MET A 324 -4.59 -23.43 -8.93
CA MET A 324 -5.56 -23.26 -7.83
C MET A 324 -6.63 -22.21 -8.13
N TYR A 325 -6.35 -21.26 -9.01
CA TYR A 325 -7.28 -20.19 -9.40
C TYR A 325 -8.12 -20.55 -10.62
N THR A 326 -7.67 -21.52 -11.42
CA THR A 326 -8.32 -21.91 -12.69
C THR A 326 -9.01 -23.27 -12.63
N ASP A 327 -8.76 -24.10 -11.60
CA ASP A 327 -9.44 -25.38 -11.42
C ASP A 327 -10.77 -25.18 -10.67
N PRO A 328 -11.94 -25.48 -11.29
CA PRO A 328 -13.25 -25.33 -10.65
C PRO A 328 -13.47 -26.23 -9.42
N ASN A 329 -12.58 -27.20 -9.17
CA ASN A 329 -12.62 -28.05 -7.97
C ASN A 329 -11.75 -27.49 -6.82
N SER A 330 -10.98 -26.42 -7.08
CA SER A 330 -10.20 -25.74 -6.06
C SER A 330 -11.09 -24.86 -5.20
N ALA A 331 -10.85 -24.83 -3.89
CA ALA A 331 -11.49 -23.87 -2.98
C ALA A 331 -11.13 -22.41 -3.33
N CYS A 332 -10.04 -22.21 -4.08
CA CYS A 332 -9.53 -20.90 -4.48
C CYS A 332 -9.90 -20.53 -5.93
N TYR A 333 -10.79 -21.29 -6.58
CA TYR A 333 -11.24 -21.00 -7.94
C TYR A 333 -11.77 -19.56 -8.07
N GLU A 334 -11.17 -18.77 -8.97
CA GLU A 334 -11.48 -17.35 -9.21
C GLU A 334 -11.39 -16.44 -7.96
N ARG A 335 -10.47 -16.75 -7.04
CA ARG A 335 -10.27 -16.01 -5.77
C ARG A 335 -8.83 -15.54 -5.55
N SER A 336 -8.12 -15.15 -6.61
CA SER A 336 -6.80 -14.54 -6.44
C SER A 336 -6.90 -13.17 -5.77
N ALA A 337 -5.82 -12.68 -5.15
CA ALA A 337 -5.81 -11.37 -4.51
C ALA A 337 -6.26 -10.24 -5.46
N ALA A 338 -5.77 -10.26 -6.70
CA ALA A 338 -6.14 -9.31 -7.76
C ALA A 338 -7.62 -9.37 -8.17
N GLN A 339 -8.32 -10.48 -7.88
CA GLN A 339 -9.75 -10.64 -8.20
C GLN A 339 -10.64 -10.20 -7.04
N VAL A 340 -10.17 -10.34 -5.79
CA VAL A 340 -11.01 -10.14 -4.60
C VAL A 340 -10.74 -8.83 -3.86
N PHE A 341 -9.54 -8.26 -4.01
CA PHE A 341 -9.16 -6.98 -3.40
C PHE A 341 -9.13 -5.87 -4.44
N GLN A 342 -9.61 -4.69 -4.05
CA GLN A 342 -9.68 -3.52 -4.93
C GLN A 342 -8.44 -2.63 -4.77
N ILE A 343 -7.26 -3.20 -5.03
CA ILE A 343 -5.98 -2.52 -4.81
C ILE A 343 -5.84 -1.28 -5.70
N SER A 344 -6.21 -1.34 -6.99
CA SER A 344 -6.24 -0.16 -7.87
C SER A 344 -7.19 0.93 -7.38
N GLN A 345 -8.41 0.57 -6.94
CA GLN A 345 -9.35 1.55 -6.40
C GLN A 345 -8.83 2.19 -5.10
N PHE A 346 -8.24 1.39 -4.22
CA PHE A 346 -7.65 1.87 -2.97
C PHE A 346 -6.58 2.91 -3.25
N TRP A 347 -5.62 2.60 -4.11
CA TRP A 347 -4.56 3.54 -4.47
C TRP A 347 -5.06 4.73 -5.27
N TYR A 348 -6.08 4.56 -6.12
CA TYR A 348 -6.74 5.68 -6.77
C TYR A 348 -7.28 6.68 -5.75
N ASN A 349 -8.10 6.20 -4.81
CA ASN A 349 -8.70 7.06 -3.78
C ASN A 349 -7.63 7.74 -2.92
N VAL A 350 -6.63 6.98 -2.46
CA VAL A 350 -5.54 7.47 -1.60
C VAL A 350 -4.69 8.53 -2.28
N VAL A 351 -4.21 8.27 -3.50
CA VAL A 351 -3.35 9.22 -4.22
C VAL A 351 -4.16 10.43 -4.68
N LYS A 352 -5.43 10.25 -5.09
CA LYS A 352 -6.31 11.38 -5.42
C LYS A 352 -6.57 12.29 -4.24
N TYR A 353 -6.79 11.73 -3.06
CA TYR A 353 -6.94 12.52 -1.83
C TYR A 353 -5.64 13.26 -1.49
N ALA A 354 -4.51 12.53 -1.47
CA ALA A 354 -3.21 13.09 -1.12
C ALA A 354 -2.76 14.20 -2.09
N ALA A 355 -3.02 14.03 -3.39
CA ALA A 355 -2.67 14.97 -4.45
C ALA A 355 -3.82 15.91 -4.83
N SER A 356 -4.86 16.06 -4.00
CA SER A 356 -6.06 16.82 -4.38
C SER A 356 -5.82 18.32 -4.60
N SER A 357 -4.64 18.82 -4.21
CA SER A 357 -4.14 20.17 -4.52
C SER A 357 -3.64 20.33 -5.97
N VAL A 358 -3.57 19.25 -6.76
CA VAL A 358 -3.06 19.25 -8.14
C VAL A 358 -4.16 18.75 -9.11
N GLU A 359 -4.67 19.66 -9.94
CA GLU A 359 -5.84 19.38 -10.78
C GLU A 359 -5.51 18.51 -12.00
N CYS A 360 -4.30 18.63 -12.57
CA CYS A 360 -3.94 17.89 -13.77
C CYS A 360 -3.76 16.38 -13.56
N PHE A 361 -3.77 15.89 -12.31
CA PHE A 361 -3.42 14.52 -12.01
C PHE A 361 -4.55 13.59 -12.47
N THR A 362 -4.24 12.57 -13.26
CA THR A 362 -5.22 11.58 -13.71
C THR A 362 -4.68 10.17 -13.54
N ILE A 363 -5.59 9.24 -13.25
CA ILE A 363 -5.36 7.80 -13.30
C ILE A 363 -6.42 7.21 -14.22
N GLU A 364 -5.99 6.41 -15.18
CA GLU A 364 -6.81 5.73 -16.17
C GLU A 364 -6.59 4.21 -16.04
N ASP A 365 -7.37 3.58 -15.16
CA ASP A 365 -7.43 2.12 -15.01
C ASP A 365 -8.90 1.68 -15.11
N PRO A 366 -9.27 0.75 -16.02
CA PRO A 366 -10.64 0.28 -16.18
C PRO A 366 -11.22 -0.42 -14.93
N ALA A 367 -10.38 -0.81 -13.96
CA ALA A 367 -10.83 -1.37 -12.69
C ALA A 367 -11.34 -0.30 -11.70
N ILE A 368 -11.11 0.99 -11.98
CA ILE A 368 -11.53 2.11 -11.11
C ILE A 368 -12.97 2.53 -11.41
N ILE A 369 -13.75 2.69 -10.34
CA ILE A 369 -15.05 3.36 -10.30
C ILE A 369 -14.78 4.85 -10.01
N LYS A 370 -15.18 5.73 -10.94
CA LYS A 370 -14.96 7.18 -10.87
C LYS A 370 -16.14 7.91 -10.22
#